data_AF-A0A224XV03-F1
#
_entry.id   AF-A0A224XV03-F1
#
_cell.length_a   1.000
_cell.length_b   1.000
_cell.length_c   1.000
_cell.angle_alpha   90.00
_cell.angle_beta   90.00
_cell.angle_gamma   90.00
#
_symmetry.space_group_name_H-M   'P 1'
#
loop_
_entity.id
_entity.type
_entity.pdbx_description
1 polymer ?
#
loop_
_entity_poly.entity_id
_entity_poly.type
_entity_poly.pdbx_seq_one_letter_code
_entity_poly.pdbx_strand_id
1 'polypeptide(L)'
;MALIWHIPQKTQWCGATIIARTVALTAGHCFEDDDEPMNYLLVVGEHDITTRTETYARKVLNVSQIIVHPDCMTPIDGNDIALIVTDKDIEYTSRV
;
A
#
# COMPACT_ATOMS: atom_id res chain seq x y z
N MET A 1 1.61 2.19 10.24
CA MET A 1 2.52 2.05 9.07
C MET A 1 2.00 0.90 8.23
N ALA A 2 2.11 0.97 6.91
CA ALA A 2 1.70 -0.09 5.99
C ALA A 2 2.79 -0.34 4.94
N LEU A 3 2.77 -1.52 4.33
CA LEU A 3 3.59 -1.86 3.18
C LEU A 3 2.68 -2.21 2.01
N ILE A 4 3.16 -1.89 0.81
CA ILE A 4 2.54 -2.28 -0.45
C ILE A 4 3.29 -3.51 -0.95
N TRP A 5 2.57 -4.60 -1.17
CA TRP A 5 3.11 -5.85 -1.71
C TRP A 5 2.71 -5.99 -3.16
N HIS A 6 3.68 -6.17 -4.06
CA HIS A 6 3.43 -6.36 -5.48
C HIS A 6 3.35 -7.86 -5.79
N ILE A 7 2.19 -8.32 -6.25
CA ILE A 7 1.85 -9.74 -6.42
C ILE A 7 2.67 -10.38 -7.55
N PRO A 8 2.78 -9.81 -8.77
CA PRO A 8 3.57 -10.37 -9.85
C PRO A 8 5.04 -10.61 -9.47
N GLN A 9 5.68 -9.62 -8.85
CA GLN A 9 7.10 -9.70 -8.46
C GLN A 9 7.34 -10.39 -7.11
N LYS A 10 6.28 -10.63 -6.32
CA LYS A 10 6.33 -11.27 -4.99
C LYS A 10 7.30 -10.58 -4.03
N THR A 11 7.27 -9.25 -3.99
CA THR A 11 8.15 -8.45 -3.14
C THR A 11 7.38 -7.38 -2.37
N GLN A 12 7.95 -6.94 -1.24
CA GLN A 12 7.63 -5.64 -0.69
C GLN A 12 8.09 -4.60 -1.71
N TRP A 13 7.13 -3.78 -2.16
CA TRP A 13 7.30 -2.87 -3.29
C TRP A 13 7.55 -1.44 -2.82
N CYS A 14 6.61 -0.92 -2.03
CA CYS A 14 6.68 0.41 -1.46
C CYS A 14 6.19 0.42 0.00
N GLY A 15 6.40 1.54 0.69
CA GLY A 15 5.75 1.83 1.97
C GLY A 15 4.46 2.63 1.78
N ALA A 16 3.61 2.66 2.80
CA ALA A 16 2.43 3.51 2.84
C ALA A 16 2.08 3.92 4.29
N THR A 17 1.31 5.00 4.44
CA THR A 17 0.85 5.51 5.73
C THR A 17 -0.68 5.51 5.76
N ILE A 18 -1.27 4.82 6.73
CA ILE A 18 -2.73 4.77 6.90
C ILE A 18 -3.22 6.16 7.33
N ILE A 19 -4.17 6.73 6.57
CA ILE A 19 -4.74 8.06 6.85
C ILE A 19 -6.26 8.02 7.07
N ALA A 20 -6.93 6.93 6.66
CA ALA A 20 -8.32 6.66 6.95
C ALA A 20 -8.59 5.14 6.98
N ARG A 21 -9.81 4.74 7.35
CA ARG A 21 -10.17 3.32 7.53
C ARG A 21 -10.00 2.50 6.27
N THR A 22 -10.07 3.07 5.09
CA THR A 22 -9.87 2.36 3.83
C THR A 22 -8.79 2.98 2.97
N VAL A 23 -8.03 3.95 3.49
CA VAL A 23 -7.13 4.78 2.68
C VAL A 23 -5.76 4.85 3.33
N ALA A 24 -4.75 4.53 2.54
CA ALA A 24 -3.36 4.82 2.86
C ALA A 24 -2.74 5.76 1.82
N LEU A 25 -1.88 6.65 2.30
CA LEU A 25 -1.08 7.59 1.54
C LEU A 25 0.26 6.95 1.16
N THR A 26 0.68 7.16 -0.08
CA THR A 26 1.97 6.68 -0.60
C THR A 26 2.49 7.65 -1.67
N ALA A 27 3.64 7.34 -2.26
CA ALA A 27 4.20 8.04 -3.40
C ALA A 27 3.52 7.59 -4.72
N GLY A 28 3.47 8.49 -5.71
CA GLY A 28 2.93 8.23 -7.04
C GLY A 28 3.84 7.35 -7.88
N HIS A 29 5.15 7.51 -7.76
CA HIS A 29 6.14 6.70 -8.50
C HIS A 29 6.06 5.19 -8.19
N CYS A 30 5.40 4.81 -7.10
CA CYS A 30 5.12 3.41 -6.80
C CYS A 30 4.19 2.76 -7.82
N PHE A 31 3.49 3.51 -8.67
CA PHE A 31 2.50 3.01 -9.61
C PHE A 31 2.68 3.57 -11.03
N GLU A 32 3.86 4.11 -11.35
CA GLU A 32 4.13 4.71 -12.66
C GLU A 32 4.09 3.68 -13.81
N ASP A 33 4.65 2.49 -13.58
CA ASP A 33 4.71 1.41 -14.57
C ASP A 33 3.46 0.51 -14.56
N ASP A 34 2.74 0.45 -13.44
CA ASP A 34 1.60 -0.42 -13.20
C ASP A 34 0.73 0.15 -12.06
N ASP A 35 -0.50 0.52 -12.39
CA ASP A 35 -1.50 1.02 -11.45
C ASP A 35 -2.73 0.09 -11.34
N GLU A 36 -2.64 -1.14 -11.86
CA GLU A 36 -3.71 -2.13 -11.77
C GLU A 36 -3.89 -2.59 -10.31
N PRO A 37 -5.02 -2.27 -9.63
CA PRO A 37 -5.22 -2.59 -8.22
C PRO A 37 -5.03 -4.07 -7.90
N MET A 38 -5.40 -4.96 -8.82
CA MET A 38 -5.27 -6.41 -8.64
C MET A 38 -3.82 -6.90 -8.52
N ASN A 39 -2.83 -6.10 -8.93
CA ASN A 39 -1.42 -6.44 -8.81
C ASN A 39 -0.85 -6.10 -7.43
N TYR A 40 -1.62 -5.45 -6.55
CA TYR A 40 -1.15 -4.95 -5.27
C TYR A 40 -1.98 -5.42 -4.07
N LEU A 41 -1.32 -5.55 -2.92
CA LEU A 41 -1.95 -5.78 -1.63
C LEU A 41 -1.44 -4.74 -0.64
N LEU A 42 -2.31 -4.24 0.23
CA LEU A 42 -1.90 -3.45 1.39
C LEU A 42 -1.73 -4.37 2.59
N VAL A 43 -0.55 -4.36 3.20
CA VAL A 43 -0.27 -5.15 4.41
C VAL A 43 -0.01 -4.22 5.57
N VAL A 44 -0.69 -4.48 6.68
CA VAL A 44 -0.65 -3.68 7.92
C VAL A 44 -0.28 -4.55 9.11
N GLY A 45 0.23 -3.94 10.17
CA GLY A 45 0.58 -4.64 11.41
C GLY A 45 1.77 -5.59 11.30
N GLU A 46 2.60 -5.38 10.27
CA GLU A 46 3.82 -6.13 10.00
C GLU A 46 5.02 -5.53 10.75
N HIS A 47 5.93 -6.38 11.23
CA HIS A 47 7.17 -5.97 11.90
C HIS A 47 8.41 -6.68 11.34
N ASP A 48 8.33 -7.99 11.05
CA ASP A 48 9.39 -8.79 10.43
C ASP A 48 8.93 -9.44 9.12
N ILE A 49 9.25 -8.78 8.00
CA ILE A 49 8.91 -9.24 6.65
C ILE A 49 9.59 -10.56 6.24
N THR A 50 10.57 -11.06 7.00
CA THR A 50 11.26 -12.33 6.72
C THR A 50 10.44 -13.55 7.16
N THR A 51 9.42 -13.34 7.99
CA THR A 51 8.50 -14.38 8.47
C THR A 51 7.04 -13.97 8.28
N ARG A 52 6.13 -14.94 8.39
CA ARG A 52 4.67 -14.71 8.35
C ARG A 52 3.96 -15.15 9.60
N THR A 53 4.70 -15.70 10.58
CA THR A 53 4.13 -16.34 11.77
C THR A 53 4.49 -15.62 13.06
N GLU A 54 5.21 -14.50 12.99
CA GLU A 54 5.60 -13.75 14.19
C GLU A 54 4.41 -13.13 14.92
N THR A 55 3.32 -12.80 14.21
CA THR A 55 2.20 -12.08 14.78
C THR A 55 0.89 -12.33 14.04
N TYR A 56 -0.22 -12.28 14.78
CA TYR A 56 -1.59 -12.23 14.23
C TYR A 56 -2.04 -10.82 13.83
N ALA A 57 -1.23 -9.81 14.17
CA ALA A 57 -1.49 -8.41 13.82
C ALA A 57 -1.33 -8.14 12.32
N ARG A 58 -0.53 -8.96 11.62
CA ARG A 58 -0.37 -8.89 10.18
C ARG A 58 -1.72 -9.14 9.50
N LYS A 59 -2.21 -8.15 8.78
CA LYS A 59 -3.40 -8.29 7.90
C LYS A 59 -3.01 -7.93 6.47
N VAL A 60 -3.59 -8.69 5.54
CA VAL A 60 -3.43 -8.49 4.09
C VAL A 60 -4.79 -8.07 3.56
N LEU A 61 -4.82 -6.92 2.89
CA LEU A 61 -6.03 -6.30 2.36
C LEU A 61 -5.90 -6.19 0.85
N ASN A 62 -6.99 -6.49 0.14
CA ASN A 62 -7.02 -6.27 -1.30
C ASN A 62 -7.14 -4.77 -1.58
N VAL A 63 -6.52 -4.35 -2.67
CA VAL A 63 -6.62 -2.98 -3.16
C VAL A 63 -7.78 -2.91 -4.13
N SER A 64 -8.72 -2.00 -3.88
CA SER A 64 -9.86 -1.75 -4.76
C SER A 64 -9.60 -0.62 -5.74
N GLN A 65 -8.74 0.33 -5.39
CA GLN A 65 -8.44 1.49 -6.22
C GLN A 65 -7.06 2.06 -5.89
N ILE A 66 -6.35 2.50 -6.92
CA ILE A 66 -5.14 3.32 -6.82
C ILE A 66 -5.48 4.68 -7.44
N ILE A 67 -5.13 5.76 -6.75
CA ILE A 67 -5.38 7.14 -7.19
C ILE A 67 -4.05 7.87 -7.20
N VAL A 68 -3.38 7.87 -8.34
CA VAL A 68 -2.18 8.68 -8.56
C VAL A 68 -2.59 10.13 -8.76
N HIS A 69 -1.83 11.07 -8.20
CA HIS A 69 -2.09 12.48 -8.44
C HIS A 69 -2.04 12.77 -9.96
N PRO A 70 -3.04 13.49 -10.53
CA PRO A 70 -3.15 13.67 -11.98
C PRO A 70 -1.94 14.37 -12.61
N ASP A 71 -1.24 15.21 -11.85
CA ASP A 71 -0.02 15.91 -12.29
C ASP A 71 1.29 15.16 -11.97
N CYS A 72 1.22 13.90 -11.50
CA CYS A 72 2.38 13.05 -11.30
C CYS A 72 2.71 12.34 -12.62
N MET A 73 3.45 13.01 -13.50
CA MET A 73 3.84 12.43 -14.80
C MET A 73 5.08 11.55 -14.69
N THR A 74 6.05 11.94 -13.86
CA THR A 74 7.26 11.18 -13.53
C THR A 74 7.71 11.52 -12.10
N PRO A 75 8.65 10.76 -11.48
CA PRO A 75 9.13 11.03 -10.12
C PRO A 75 9.85 12.37 -10.00
N ILE A 76 10.29 12.94 -11.12
CA ILE A 76 11.08 14.18 -11.19
C ILE A 76 10.15 15.40 -11.36
N ASP A 77 8.94 15.22 -11.91
CA ASP A 77 8.00 16.31 -12.21
C ASP A 77 7.28 16.86 -10.96
N GLY A 78 7.43 16.19 -9.82
CA GLY A 78 6.77 16.54 -8.56
C GLY A 78 5.40 15.87 -8.41
N ASN A 79 4.64 16.32 -7.41
CA ASN A 79 3.35 15.70 -7.03
C ASN A 79 3.42 14.18 -6.86
N ASP A 80 4.55 13.68 -6.36
CA ASP A 80 4.82 12.27 -6.10
C ASP A 80 4.00 11.78 -4.89
N ILE A 81 2.69 11.67 -5.11
CA ILE A 81 1.69 11.35 -4.11
C ILE A 81 0.57 10.52 -4.74
N ALA A 82 0.15 9.48 -4.05
CA ALA A 82 -0.96 8.64 -4.43
C ALA A 82 -1.73 8.15 -3.21
N LEU A 83 -2.99 7.78 -3.44
CA LEU A 83 -3.82 7.08 -2.48
C LEU A 83 -3.99 5.63 -2.92
N ILE A 84 -3.90 4.72 -1.97
CA ILE A 84 -4.29 3.32 -2.14
C ILE A 84 -5.52 3.07 -1.28
N VAL A 85 -6.57 2.54 -1.92
CA VAL A 85 -7.86 2.29 -1.29
C VAL A 85 -8.08 0.79 -1.18
N THR A 86 -8.46 0.31 0.01
CA THR A 86 -8.74 -1.10 0.27
C THR A 86 -10.22 -1.43 0.12
N ASP A 87 -10.52 -2.68 -0.27
CA ASP A 87 -11.90 -3.19 -0.40
C ASP A 87 -12.65 -3.30 0.94
N LYS A 88 -11.90 -3.35 2.05
CA LYS A 88 -12.39 -3.47 3.42
C LYS A 88 -11.68 -2.51 4.35
N ASP A 89 -12.31 -2.25 5.48
CA ASP A 89 -11.75 -1.45 6.56
C ASP A 89 -10.45 -2.07 7.11
N ILE A 90 -9.47 -1.20 7.31
CA ILE A 90 -8.27 -1.38 8.11
C ILE A 90 -8.69 -1.32 9.58
N GLU A 91 -8.61 -2.45 10.27
CA GLU A 91 -8.91 -2.54 11.69
C GLU A 91 -7.80 -1.90 12.53
N TYR A 92 -8.10 -0.79 13.21
CA TYR A 92 -7.15 -0.10 14.08
C TYR A 92 -6.93 -0.88 15.38
N THR A 93 -5.66 -1.07 15.73
CA THR A 93 -5.24 -1.81 16.93
C THR A 93 -4.02 -1.14 17.53
N SER A 94 -3.49 -1.63 18.64
CA SER A 94 -2.21 -1.12 19.16
C SER A 94 -1.00 -1.37 18.24
N ARG A 95 -1.19 -2.12 17.14
CA ARG A 95 -0.14 -2.48 16.16
C ARG A 95 -0.47 -2.02 14.73
N VAL A 96 -1.61 -1.36 14.51
CA VAL A 96 -2.07 -0.86 13.20
C VAL A 96 -2.51 0.58 13.32
#